data_AF-A0A9J6FBR3-F1
#
_entry.id   AF-A0A9J6FBR3-F1
#
_cell.length_a   1.000
_cell.length_b   1.000
_cell.length_c   1.000
_cell.angle_alpha   90.00
_cell.angle_beta   90.00
_cell.angle_gamma   90.00
#
_symmetry.space_group_name_H-M   'P 1'
#
loop_
_entity.id
_entity.type
_entity.pdbx_description
1 polymer ?
#
loop_
_entity_poly.entity_id
_entity_poly.type
_entity_poly.pdbx_seq_one_letter_code
_entity_poly.pdbx_strand_id
1 'polypeptide(L)'
;MCGKVTGKVKQHVWQGPKFGPHPELDKVEMLSLMRSCTSRVKEEDVTQCVSEGVDALPAKPKHSALVRTNKVVFALKDADLKLLCSDKEGGFAVLPSAFYSEKAKEAVLNNFKAAPDVKPQKVKKEVLRLCEELALRKFARSVKKSR
;
A
#
# COMPACT_ATOMS: atom_id res chain seq x y z
N MET A 1 -1.07 23.47 -15.17
CA MET A 1 -0.19 22.52 -14.42
C MET A 1 -0.91 21.18 -14.37
N CYS A 2 -0.54 20.23 -15.24
CA CYS A 2 -1.12 18.88 -15.27
C CYS A 2 -0.40 17.99 -14.26
N GLY A 3 -1.11 17.58 -13.21
CA GLY A 3 -0.64 16.55 -12.27
C GLY A 3 -0.51 15.20 -12.96
N LYS A 4 0.58 14.47 -12.69
CA LYS A 4 0.80 13.12 -13.19
C LYS A 4 -0.28 12.19 -12.63
N VAL A 5 -1.17 11.76 -13.50
CA VAL A 5 -2.23 10.78 -13.20
C VAL A 5 -1.62 9.38 -13.22
N THR A 6 -1.60 8.73 -12.05
CA THR A 6 -1.10 7.36 -11.88
C THR A 6 -2.00 6.34 -12.60
N GLY A 7 -1.42 5.23 -13.07
CA GLY A 7 -2.05 4.28 -14.02
C GLY A 7 -3.38 3.64 -13.59
N LYS A 8 -3.77 3.71 -12.32
CA LYS A 8 -5.09 3.21 -11.83
C LYS A 8 -6.27 4.13 -12.20
N VAL A 9 -6.01 5.41 -12.49
CA VAL A 9 -7.07 6.37 -12.83
C VAL A 9 -7.60 6.14 -14.25
N LYS A 10 -6.76 5.65 -15.19
CA LYS A 10 -7.19 5.40 -16.58
C LYS A 10 -8.31 4.36 -16.70
N GLN A 11 -8.43 3.43 -15.75
CA GLN A 11 -9.44 2.37 -15.79
C GLN A 11 -10.82 2.84 -15.27
N HIS A 12 -10.85 3.89 -14.45
CA HIS A 12 -12.09 4.41 -13.85
C HIS A 12 -12.75 5.54 -14.66
N VAL A 13 -11.97 6.24 -15.51
CA VAL A 13 -12.48 7.34 -16.34
C VAL A 13 -13.56 6.89 -17.33
N TRP A 14 -13.50 5.65 -17.81
CA TRP A 14 -14.48 5.11 -18.77
C TRP A 14 -15.85 4.77 -18.16
N GLN A 15 -15.94 4.57 -16.85
CA GLN A 15 -17.20 4.24 -16.18
C GLN A 15 -18.01 5.49 -15.78
N GLY A 16 -17.41 6.68 -15.90
CA GLY A 16 -18.01 7.97 -15.56
C GLY A 16 -17.69 8.45 -14.13
N PRO A 17 -18.01 9.70 -13.80
CA PRO A 17 -17.61 10.36 -12.54
C PRO A 17 -18.15 9.67 -11.28
N LYS A 18 -19.17 8.81 -11.40
CA LYS A 18 -19.71 7.97 -10.32
C LYS A 18 -18.71 6.92 -9.81
N PHE A 19 -17.72 6.56 -10.63
CA PHE A 19 -16.71 5.54 -10.31
C PHE A 19 -15.33 6.15 -10.05
N GLY A 20 -15.27 7.44 -9.75
CA GLY A 20 -14.06 8.07 -9.24
C GLY A 20 -13.63 7.43 -7.91
N PRO A 21 -12.33 7.52 -7.54
CA PRO A 21 -11.88 7.09 -6.23
C PRO A 21 -12.71 7.80 -5.16
N HIS A 22 -13.30 7.02 -4.25
CA HIS A 22 -14.12 7.55 -3.17
C HIS A 22 -13.24 8.50 -2.32
N PRO A 23 -13.71 9.72 -2.02
CA PRO A 23 -12.91 10.63 -1.21
C PRO A 23 -12.79 10.04 0.21
N GLU A 24 -11.56 9.94 0.71
CA GLU A 24 -11.27 9.55 2.09
C GLU A 24 -11.59 10.73 3.01
N LEU A 25 -12.89 10.93 3.27
CA LEU A 25 -13.37 11.97 4.20
C LEU A 25 -13.51 11.38 5.61
N ASP A 26 -13.16 12.18 6.62
CA ASP A 26 -13.47 11.82 8.00
C ASP A 26 -14.99 11.87 8.24
N LYS A 27 -15.49 11.18 9.28
CA LYS A 27 -16.92 11.14 9.60
C LYS A 27 -17.53 12.54 9.79
N VAL A 28 -16.76 13.45 10.39
CA VAL A 28 -17.20 14.83 10.60
C VAL A 28 -17.35 15.56 9.26
N GLU A 29 -16.43 15.32 8.32
CA GLU A 29 -16.46 15.90 6.99
C GLU A 29 -17.58 15.30 6.13
N MET A 30 -17.82 13.99 6.21
CA MET A 30 -18.98 13.34 5.57
C MET A 30 -20.30 13.91 6.09
N LEU A 31 -20.45 14.08 7.42
CA LEU A 31 -21.64 14.69 8.01
C LEU A 31 -21.82 16.15 7.59
N SER A 32 -20.73 16.91 7.51
CA SER A 32 -20.75 18.30 7.04
C SER A 32 -21.20 18.39 5.58
N LEU A 33 -20.65 17.53 4.72
CA LEU A 33 -21.02 17.43 3.32
C LEU A 33 -22.49 17.04 3.16
N MET A 34 -22.94 16.03 3.91
CA MET A 34 -24.32 15.57 3.90
C MET A 34 -25.29 16.67 4.33
N ARG A 35 -24.98 17.44 5.38
CA ARG A 35 -25.75 18.62 5.80
C ARG A 35 -25.81 19.70 4.72
N SER A 36 -24.73 19.89 3.96
CA SER A 36 -24.70 20.82 2.83
C SER A 36 -25.56 20.34 1.64
N CYS A 37 -25.70 19.02 1.47
CA CYS A 37 -26.58 18.44 0.45
C CYS A 37 -28.05 18.55 0.84
N THR A 38 -28.38 18.36 2.13
CA THR A 38 -29.75 18.45 2.64
C THR A 38 -30.34 19.85 2.52
N SER A 39 -29.52 20.91 2.45
CA SER A 39 -30.02 22.27 2.22
C SER A 39 -30.62 22.50 0.82
N ARG A 40 -30.49 21.54 -0.09
CA ARG A 40 -31.04 21.57 -1.46
C ARG A 40 -32.25 20.65 -1.64
N VAL A 41 -32.64 19.94 -0.59
CA VAL A 41 -33.76 18.99 -0.57
C VAL A 41 -35.02 19.72 -0.07
N LYS A 42 -36.20 19.27 -0.52
CA LYS A 42 -37.48 19.80 -0.03
C LYS A 42 -37.63 19.52 1.47
N GLU A 43 -38.23 20.43 2.22
CA GLU A 43 -38.34 20.32 3.70
C GLU A 43 -38.97 19.00 4.17
N GLU A 44 -39.92 18.47 3.41
CA GLU A 44 -40.61 17.20 3.66
C GLU A 44 -39.64 16.00 3.71
N ASP A 45 -38.61 16.00 2.86
CA ASP A 45 -37.67 14.89 2.69
C ASP A 45 -36.37 15.06 3.48
N VAL A 46 -36.15 16.23 4.12
CA VAL A 46 -34.90 16.53 4.84
C VAL A 46 -34.64 15.52 5.96
N THR A 47 -35.65 15.22 6.76
CA THR A 47 -35.51 14.30 7.91
C THR A 47 -35.13 12.89 7.44
N GLN A 48 -35.78 12.42 6.37
CA GLN A 48 -35.48 11.11 5.79
C GLN A 48 -34.07 11.07 5.20
N CYS A 49 -33.70 12.08 4.40
CA CYS A 49 -32.37 12.19 3.80
C CYS A 49 -31.26 12.26 4.86
N VAL A 50 -31.50 12.95 5.98
CA VAL A 50 -30.57 12.98 7.12
C VAL A 50 -30.45 11.59 7.76
N SER A 51 -31.56 10.92 8.03
CA SER A 51 -31.52 9.59 8.66
C SER A 51 -30.79 8.55 7.80
N GLU A 52 -31.12 8.47 6.51
CA GLU A 52 -30.49 7.54 5.58
C GLU A 52 -29.00 7.83 5.40
N GLY A 53 -28.61 9.12 5.36
CA GLY A 53 -27.23 9.51 5.25
C GLY A 53 -26.40 9.17 6.48
N VAL A 54 -26.96 9.29 7.69
CA VAL A 54 -26.29 8.83 8.94
C VAL A 54 -26.14 7.31 8.95
N ASP A 55 -27.18 6.58 8.53
CA ASP A 55 -27.17 5.11 8.49
C ASP A 55 -26.18 4.57 7.44
N ALA A 56 -25.99 5.30 6.34
CA ALA A 56 -25.01 4.98 5.31
C ALA A 56 -23.56 5.27 5.72
N LEU A 57 -23.31 5.98 6.83
CA LEU A 57 -21.94 6.22 7.29
C LEU A 57 -21.30 4.89 7.68
N PRO A 58 -20.12 4.56 7.12
CA PRO A 58 -19.46 3.33 7.48
C PRO A 58 -19.20 3.33 8.98
N ALA A 59 -19.71 2.32 9.68
CA ALA A 59 -19.22 1.99 11.00
C ALA A 59 -17.69 1.88 10.87
N LYS A 60 -16.93 2.53 11.78
CA LYS A 60 -15.48 2.29 11.79
C LYS A 60 -15.33 0.76 11.82
N PRO A 61 -14.52 0.14 10.96
CA PRO A 61 -14.23 -1.27 11.14
C PRO A 61 -13.80 -1.38 12.59
N LYS A 62 -14.59 -2.12 13.39
CA LYS A 62 -14.15 -2.50 14.73
C LYS A 62 -12.78 -3.10 14.45
N HIS A 63 -11.70 -2.48 14.92
CA HIS A 63 -10.38 -3.04 14.78
C HIS A 63 -10.51 -4.46 15.32
N SER A 64 -10.61 -5.43 14.41
CA SER A 64 -10.86 -6.81 14.78
C SER A 64 -9.70 -7.13 15.69
N ALA A 65 -10.03 -7.53 16.92
CA ALA A 65 -9.08 -7.75 17.99
C ALA A 65 -7.82 -8.37 17.39
N LEU A 66 -6.69 -7.64 17.42
CA LEU A 66 -5.43 -7.96 16.76
C LEU A 66 -5.31 -9.47 16.63
N VAL A 67 -5.70 -10.00 15.47
CA VAL A 67 -5.63 -11.44 15.22
C VAL A 67 -4.16 -11.75 15.48
N ARG A 68 -3.87 -12.70 16.38
CA ARG A 68 -2.49 -13.01 16.77
C ARG A 68 -1.78 -13.56 15.53
N THR A 69 -1.27 -12.67 14.70
CA THR A 69 -0.60 -12.92 13.43
C THR A 69 0.52 -13.92 13.62
N ASN A 70 1.14 -13.90 14.80
CA ASN A 70 2.15 -14.87 15.22
C ASN A 70 1.68 -16.33 15.06
N LYS A 71 0.45 -16.69 15.44
CA LYS A 71 -0.03 -18.08 15.30
C LYS A 71 -0.11 -18.53 13.84
N VAL A 72 -0.57 -17.63 12.97
CA VAL A 72 -0.66 -17.89 11.52
C VAL A 72 0.74 -17.98 10.91
N VAL A 73 1.65 -17.10 11.32
CA VAL A 73 3.05 -17.13 10.87
C VAL A 73 3.75 -18.42 11.30
N PHE A 74 3.53 -18.90 12.54
CA PHE A 74 4.08 -20.17 12.99
C PHE A 74 3.50 -21.35 12.20
N ALA A 75 2.18 -21.40 12.02
CA ALA A 75 1.55 -22.47 11.24
C ALA A 75 2.06 -22.52 9.79
N LEU A 76 2.25 -21.35 9.15
CA LEU A 76 2.82 -21.27 7.79
C LEU A 76 4.28 -21.72 7.76
N LYS A 77 5.05 -21.37 8.80
CA LYS A 77 6.45 -21.78 8.91
C LYS A 77 6.58 -23.29 9.12
N ASP A 78 5.74 -23.88 9.96
CA ASP A 78 5.72 -25.32 10.22
C ASP A 78 5.32 -26.12 8.97
N ALA A 79 4.47 -25.54 8.11
CA ALA A 79 4.08 -26.11 6.83
C ALA A 79 5.06 -25.82 5.67
N ASP A 80 6.21 -25.17 5.93
CA ASP A 80 7.18 -24.71 4.93
C ASP A 80 6.55 -23.86 3.79
N LEU A 81 5.62 -22.99 4.18
CA LEU A 81 4.94 -22.04 3.30
C LEU A 81 5.51 -20.63 3.49
N LYS A 82 5.55 -19.87 2.40
CA LYS A 82 5.98 -18.47 2.34
C LYS A 82 4.84 -17.59 1.88
N LEU A 83 4.80 -16.37 2.44
CA LEU A 83 3.89 -15.33 2.03
C LEU A 83 4.58 -14.39 1.04
N LEU A 84 3.94 -14.19 -0.11
CA LEU A 84 4.33 -13.19 -1.09
C LEU A 84 3.25 -12.12 -1.15
N CYS A 85 3.63 -10.85 -0.98
CA CYS A 85 2.70 -9.74 -1.14
C CYS A 85 2.31 -9.63 -2.62
N SER A 86 1.01 -9.73 -2.92
CA SER A 86 0.49 -9.55 -4.27
C SER A 86 0.27 -8.07 -4.54
N ASP A 87 0.83 -7.58 -5.64
CA ASP A 87 0.77 -6.18 -6.04
C ASP A 87 -0.63 -5.74 -6.50
N LYS A 88 -1.51 -6.69 -6.88
CA LYS A 88 -2.76 -6.33 -7.56
C LYS A 88 -3.97 -6.04 -6.70
N GLU A 89 -4.14 -6.61 -5.51
CA GLU A 89 -5.41 -6.46 -4.77
C GLU A 89 -5.27 -6.36 -3.24
N GLY A 90 -4.07 -6.04 -2.73
CA GLY A 90 -3.86 -5.95 -1.29
C GLY A 90 -3.93 -7.31 -0.57
N GLY A 91 -3.71 -8.40 -1.32
CA GLY A 91 -3.70 -9.77 -0.80
C GLY A 91 -2.30 -10.37 -0.68
N PHE A 92 -2.22 -11.57 -0.11
CA PHE A 92 -1.01 -12.37 -0.03
C PHE A 92 -1.20 -13.69 -0.77
N ALA A 93 -0.21 -14.07 -1.58
CA ALA A 93 -0.12 -15.42 -2.11
C ALA A 93 0.65 -16.30 -1.12
N VAL A 94 0.13 -17.48 -0.84
CA VAL A 94 0.80 -18.51 -0.03
C VAL A 94 1.42 -19.51 -0.98
N LEU A 95 2.73 -19.69 -0.92
CA LEU A 95 3.49 -20.55 -1.83
C LEU A 95 4.37 -21.53 -1.04
N PRO A 96 4.60 -22.76 -1.53
CA PRO A 96 5.66 -23.63 -1.00
C PRO A 96 7.03 -22.94 -1.08
N SER A 97 7.88 -23.21 -0.10
CA SER A 97 9.23 -22.63 0.01
C SER A 97 10.06 -22.78 -1.27
N ALA A 98 10.02 -23.96 -1.91
CA ALA A 98 10.73 -24.21 -3.16
C ALA A 98 10.26 -23.29 -4.30
N PHE A 99 8.94 -23.14 -4.47
CA PHE A 99 8.35 -22.31 -5.52
C PHE A 99 8.59 -20.83 -5.26
N TYR A 100 8.53 -20.41 -3.99
CA TYR A 100 8.91 -19.06 -3.59
C TYR A 100 10.36 -18.75 -3.96
N SER A 101 11.30 -19.65 -3.66
CA SER A 101 12.72 -19.45 -3.98
C SER A 101 12.98 -19.36 -5.49
N GLU A 102 12.30 -20.18 -6.29
CA GLU A 102 12.36 -20.13 -7.75
C GLU A 102 11.86 -18.78 -8.27
N LYS A 103 10.65 -18.37 -7.88
CA LYS A 103 10.05 -17.10 -8.32
C LYS A 103 10.82 -15.88 -7.84
N ALA A 104 11.37 -15.94 -6.62
CA ALA A 104 12.25 -14.90 -6.11
C ALA A 104 13.54 -14.79 -6.95
N LYS A 105 14.15 -15.92 -7.32
CA LYS A 105 15.33 -15.95 -8.18
C LYS A 105 15.03 -15.40 -9.57
N GLU A 106 13.94 -15.82 -10.20
CA GLU A 106 13.47 -15.28 -11.49
C GLU A 106 13.26 -13.76 -11.40
N ALA A 107 12.57 -13.28 -10.35
CA ALA A 107 12.33 -11.86 -10.16
C ALA A 107 13.64 -11.07 -10.02
N VAL A 108 14.64 -11.61 -9.32
CA VAL A 108 15.97 -11.00 -9.22
C VAL A 108 16.65 -10.97 -10.58
N LEU A 109 16.67 -12.08 -11.32
CA LEU A 109 17.32 -12.15 -12.64
C LEU A 109 16.65 -11.26 -13.69
N ASN A 110 15.33 -11.07 -13.60
CA ASN A 110 14.58 -10.21 -14.52
C ASN A 110 14.81 -8.72 -14.26
N ASN A 111 14.97 -8.32 -13.00
CA ASN A 111 15.09 -6.90 -12.63
C ASN A 111 16.53 -6.43 -12.44
N PHE A 112 17.46 -7.35 -12.21
CA PHE A 112 18.86 -7.02 -11.95
C PHE A 112 19.78 -7.67 -12.98
N LYS A 113 20.69 -6.89 -13.54
CA LYS A 113 21.76 -7.40 -14.39
C LYS A 113 22.89 -7.94 -13.53
N ALA A 114 23.39 -9.12 -13.87
CA ALA A 114 24.59 -9.65 -13.24
C ALA A 114 25.76 -8.68 -13.52
N ALA A 115 26.52 -8.39 -12.47
CA ALA A 115 27.71 -7.53 -12.54
C ALA A 115 28.94 -8.36 -12.11
N PRO A 116 29.41 -9.30 -12.96
CA PRO A 116 30.43 -10.29 -12.58
C PRO A 116 31.76 -9.64 -12.19
N ASP A 117 32.11 -8.52 -12.81
CA ASP A 117 33.39 -7.82 -12.57
C ASP A 117 33.34 -6.81 -11.41
N VAL A 118 32.16 -6.64 -10.80
CA VAL A 118 31.94 -5.65 -9.76
C VAL A 118 32.12 -6.27 -8.39
N LYS A 119 33.25 -5.95 -7.74
CA LYS A 119 33.52 -6.37 -6.37
C LYS A 119 32.59 -5.58 -5.40
N PRO A 120 31.72 -6.24 -4.61
CA PRO A 120 30.80 -5.56 -3.70
C PRO A 120 31.48 -4.60 -2.72
N GLN A 121 32.69 -4.93 -2.28
CA GLN A 121 33.52 -4.08 -1.42
C GLN A 121 33.87 -2.73 -2.07
N LYS A 122 34.17 -2.74 -3.38
CA LYS A 122 34.47 -1.51 -4.13
C LYS A 122 33.22 -0.63 -4.23
N VAL A 123 32.08 -1.22 -4.56
CA VAL A 123 30.79 -0.50 -4.61
C VAL A 123 30.43 0.08 -3.26
N LYS A 124 30.58 -0.68 -2.18
CA LYS A 124 30.32 -0.21 -0.81
C LYS A 124 31.20 0.99 -0.47
N LYS A 125 32.49 0.95 -0.81
CA LYS A 125 33.41 2.07 -0.59
C LYS A 125 32.98 3.32 -1.36
N GLU A 126 32.62 3.18 -2.63
CA GLU A 126 32.13 4.30 -3.45
C GLU A 126 30.81 4.86 -2.93
N VAL A 127 29.86 4.01 -2.51
CA VAL A 127 28.60 4.45 -1.90
C VAL A 127 28.87 5.23 -0.61
N LEU A 128 29.80 4.75 0.24
CA LEU A 128 30.16 5.47 1.46
C LEU A 128 30.79 6.82 1.17
N ARG A 129 31.69 6.89 0.17
CA ARG A 129 32.29 8.15 -0.30
C ARG A 129 31.20 9.13 -0.76
N LEU A 130 30.28 8.69 -1.62
CA LEU A 130 29.17 9.51 -2.09
C LEU A 130 28.25 9.98 -0.95
N CYS A 131 27.99 9.12 0.04
CA CYS A 131 27.21 9.50 1.21
C CYS A 131 27.92 10.55 2.08
N GLU A 132 29.25 10.51 2.15
CA GLU A 132 30.05 11.50 2.86
C GLU A 132 30.06 12.84 2.10
N GLU A 133 30.22 12.81 0.78
CA GLU A 133 30.12 14.00 -0.11
C GLU A 133 28.76 14.69 -0.02
N LEU A 134 27.66 13.92 0.04
CA LEU A 134 26.30 14.44 0.15
C LEU A 134 25.85 14.71 1.61
N ALA A 135 26.76 14.60 2.58
CA ALA A 135 26.48 14.78 4.02
C ALA A 135 25.36 13.87 4.58
N LEU A 136 25.11 12.71 3.98
CA LEU A 136 24.09 11.73 4.37
C LEU A 136 24.56 10.82 5.51
N ARG A 137 24.97 11.41 6.64
CA ARG A 137 25.63 10.71 7.77
C ARG A 137 24.81 9.59 8.41
N LYS A 138 23.47 9.67 8.40
CA LYS A 138 22.59 8.60 8.93
C LYS A 138 22.59 7.40 7.98
N PHE A 139 22.50 7.65 6.68
CA PHE A 139 22.49 6.61 5.66
C PHE A 139 23.85 5.92 5.55
N ALA A 140 24.95 6.68 5.58
CA ALA A 140 26.31 6.13 5.62
C ALA A 140 26.52 5.15 6.78
N ARG A 141 25.98 5.44 7.97
CA ARG A 141 26.03 4.55 9.14
C ARG A 141 25.27 3.25 8.91
N SER A 142 24.15 3.29 8.19
CA SER A 142 23.39 2.10 7.82
C SER A 142 24.18 1.24 6.83
N VAL A 143 24.72 1.85 5.78
CA VAL A 143 25.55 1.16 4.78
C VAL A 143 26.81 0.55 5.40
N LYS A 144 27.46 1.22 6.37
CA LYS A 144 28.62 0.63 7.08
C LYS A 144 28.27 -0.71 7.75
N LYS A 145 27.07 -0.82 8.33
CA LYS A 145 26.58 -2.01 9.04
C LYS A 145 26.08 -3.15 8.14
N SER A 146 25.80 -2.90 6.86
CA SER A 146 25.36 -3.96 5.95
C SER A 146 26.51 -4.92 5.65
N ARG A 147 26.25 -6.24 5.69
CA ARG A 147 27.24 -7.27 5.33
C ARG A 147 27.41 -7.34 3.82
#